data_AF-A0A2V7VSB0-F1
#
_entry.id   AF-A0A2V7VSB0-F1
#
_cell.length_a   1.000
_cell.length_b   1.000
_cell.length_c   1.000
_cell.angle_alpha   90.00
_cell.angle_beta   90.00
_cell.angle_gamma   90.00
#
_symmetry.space_group_name_H-M   'P 1'
#
loop_
_entity.id
_entity.type
_entity.pdbx_description
1 polymer ?
#
loop_
_entity_poly.entity_id
_entity_poly.type
_entity_poly.pdbx_seq_one_letter_code
_entity_poly.pdbx_strand_id
1 'polypeptide(L)'
;MLLVLLLAAGVATAQAAPAGTTHHKSSASAKLKPIKAEGEVVSVDTTANTATVTVNGEQMTHPVKGKAAIAELKKLKAGDKVSLTVMANAAGEHQYISAIRPSMGSTATAEKKPMAKKKY
;
A
#
# COMPACT_ATOMS: atom_id res chain seq x y z
N MET A 1 28.42 -35.01 -47.27
CA MET A 1 28.71 -36.09 -46.31
C MET A 1 27.84 -35.80 -45.08
N LEU A 2 26.62 -36.35 -45.00
CA LEU A 2 26.32 -37.72 -44.53
C LEU A 2 26.74 -37.83 -43.05
N LEU A 3 25.88 -38.09 -42.04
CA LEU A 3 24.82 -39.08 -41.95
C LEU A 3 23.89 -38.75 -40.75
N VAL A 4 22.61 -39.04 -40.94
CA VAL A 4 21.51 -39.11 -39.97
C VAL A 4 21.71 -40.27 -38.98
N LEU A 5 21.26 -40.14 -37.72
CA LEU A 5 20.69 -41.27 -36.98
C LEU A 5 19.56 -40.81 -36.04
N LEU A 6 18.34 -41.19 -36.42
CA LEU A 6 17.14 -41.19 -35.57
C LEU A 6 17.33 -42.14 -34.38
N LEU A 7 16.82 -41.75 -33.22
CA LEU A 7 16.27 -42.72 -32.26
C LEU A 7 14.95 -42.17 -31.70
N ALA A 8 13.86 -42.83 -32.09
CA ALA A 8 12.54 -42.63 -31.54
C ALA A 8 12.40 -43.40 -30.22
N ALA A 9 11.95 -42.73 -29.16
CA ALA A 9 11.35 -43.37 -27.99
C ALA A 9 10.30 -42.42 -27.42
N GLY A 10 9.03 -42.73 -27.68
CA GLY A 10 7.92 -42.07 -27.04
C GLY A 10 7.93 -42.38 -25.54
N VAL A 11 7.94 -41.33 -24.73
CA VAL A 11 7.48 -41.39 -23.34
C VAL A 11 6.25 -40.50 -23.25
N ALA A 12 5.15 -41.13 -22.85
CA ALA A 12 3.84 -40.54 -22.68
C ALA A 12 3.93 -39.19 -21.96
N THR A 13 3.39 -38.14 -22.58
CA THR A 13 2.95 -36.98 -21.83
C THR A 13 1.80 -37.43 -20.95
N ALA A 14 2.12 -37.81 -19.72
CA ALA A 14 1.14 -37.84 -18.65
C ALA A 14 0.66 -36.40 -18.47
N GLN A 15 -0.38 -36.05 -19.22
CA GLN A 15 -1.22 -34.91 -18.97
C GLN A 15 -1.90 -35.19 -17.63
N ALA A 16 -1.18 -34.87 -16.55
CA ALA A 16 -1.76 -34.68 -15.25
C ALA A 16 -2.73 -33.53 -15.42
N ALA A 17 -4.00 -33.88 -15.63
CA ALA A 17 -5.11 -32.96 -15.52
C ALA A 17 -4.88 -32.15 -14.24
N PRO A 18 -4.92 -30.80 -14.30
CA PRO A 18 -5.06 -30.05 -13.07
C PRO A 18 -6.33 -30.59 -12.42
N ALA A 19 -6.18 -31.10 -11.20
CA ALA A 19 -7.30 -31.41 -10.32
C ALA A 19 -8.00 -30.07 -10.00
N GLY A 20 -8.74 -29.58 -10.99
CA GLY A 20 -9.59 -28.40 -10.93
C GLY A 20 -10.89 -28.78 -10.24
N THR A 21 -10.78 -29.33 -9.03
CA THR A 21 -11.91 -29.40 -8.11
C THR A 21 -11.74 -28.22 -7.18
N THR A 22 -12.51 -27.16 -7.42
CA THR A 22 -13.38 -26.55 -6.40
C THR A 22 -14.14 -25.41 -7.09
N HIS A 23 -15.38 -25.71 -7.43
CA HIS A 23 -16.55 -24.85 -7.33
C HIS A 23 -16.39 -23.35 -7.69
N HIS A 24 -17.07 -22.98 -8.78
CA HIS A 24 -17.57 -21.63 -8.98
C HIS A 24 -18.26 -21.12 -7.69
N LYS A 25 -17.68 -20.10 -7.05
CA LYS A 25 -18.45 -19.14 -6.27
C LYS A 25 -17.95 -17.73 -6.57
N SER A 26 -18.71 -17.07 -7.45
CA SER A 26 -18.80 -15.62 -7.53
C SER A 26 -18.82 -14.99 -6.13
N SER A 27 -18.06 -13.91 -5.95
CA SER A 27 -18.27 -12.92 -4.89
C SER A 27 -18.14 -13.44 -3.45
N ALA A 28 -16.91 -13.55 -2.98
CA ALA A 28 -16.61 -13.27 -1.58
C ALA A 28 -15.55 -12.18 -1.58
N SER A 29 -15.92 -10.97 -1.16
CA SER A 29 -14.97 -9.88 -0.91
C SER A 29 -13.75 -10.45 -0.21
N ALA A 30 -12.60 -10.51 -0.88
CA ALA A 30 -11.34 -10.89 -0.25
C ALA A 30 -11.25 -10.00 0.99
N LYS A 31 -11.37 -10.61 2.18
CA LYS A 31 -11.61 -9.87 3.42
C LYS A 31 -10.33 -9.16 3.79
N LEU A 32 -10.18 -7.95 3.28
CA LEU A 32 -9.05 -7.10 3.55
C LEU A 32 -8.97 -6.85 5.05
N LYS A 33 -7.79 -7.08 5.63
CA LYS A 33 -7.53 -6.86 7.04
C LYS A 33 -6.96 -5.45 7.21
N PRO A 34 -7.57 -4.61 8.07
CA PRO A 34 -6.98 -3.34 8.42
C PRO A 34 -5.77 -3.56 9.33
N ILE A 35 -4.61 -3.09 8.90
CA ILE A 35 -3.37 -3.04 9.65
C ILE A 35 -3.10 -1.58 10.00
N LYS A 36 -2.98 -1.30 11.29
CA LYS A 36 -2.58 0.03 11.77
C LYS A 36 -1.06 0.09 11.78
N ALA A 37 -0.51 1.13 11.18
CA ALA A 37 0.90 1.43 11.21
C ALA A 37 1.10 2.91 11.53
N GLU A 38 2.24 3.21 12.13
CA GLU A 38 2.68 4.58 12.35
C GLU A 38 3.93 4.82 11.53
N GLY A 39 4.01 6.00 10.93
CA GLY A 39 5.09 6.32 10.03
C GLY A 39 5.29 7.81 9.88
N GLU A 40 6.24 8.16 9.02
CA GLU A 40 6.53 9.52 8.64
C GLU A 40 6.27 9.70 7.16
N VAL A 41 5.60 10.78 6.78
CA VAL A 41 5.36 11.10 5.37
C VAL A 41 6.66 11.53 4.73
N VAL A 42 7.06 10.88 3.65
CA VAL A 42 8.23 11.28 2.85
C VAL A 42 7.80 12.16 1.68
N SER A 43 6.71 11.78 1.02
CA SER A 43 6.15 12.53 -0.09
C SER A 43 4.67 12.21 -0.28
N VAL A 44 3.96 13.13 -0.93
CA VAL A 44 2.52 13.06 -1.14
C VAL A 44 2.21 13.46 -2.56
N ASP A 45 1.49 12.61 -3.29
CA ASP A 45 0.98 12.92 -4.62
C ASP A 45 -0.55 13.00 -4.56
N THR A 46 -1.06 14.23 -4.56
CA THR A 46 -2.50 14.50 -4.53
C THR A 46 -3.18 14.35 -5.89
N THR A 47 -2.41 14.25 -6.97
CA THR A 47 -2.90 14.01 -8.34
C THR A 47 -3.16 12.52 -8.54
N ALA A 48 -2.17 11.69 -8.19
CA ALA A 48 -2.28 10.24 -8.23
C ALA A 48 -3.01 9.65 -7.00
N ASN A 49 -3.23 10.46 -5.96
CA ASN A 49 -3.73 10.04 -4.65
C ASN A 49 -2.86 8.93 -4.03
N THR A 50 -1.54 9.11 -4.07
CA THR A 50 -0.56 8.19 -3.49
C THR A 50 0.21 8.89 -2.35
N ALA A 51 0.64 8.10 -1.37
CA ALA A 51 1.46 8.57 -0.26
C ALA A 51 2.70 7.69 -0.14
N THR A 52 3.86 8.32 0.00
CA THR A 52 5.11 7.64 0.37
C THR A 52 5.33 7.87 1.85
N VAL A 53 5.39 6.80 2.62
CA VAL A 53 5.54 6.84 4.07
C VAL A 53 6.66 5.91 4.50
N THR A 54 7.50 6.37 5.43
CA THR A 54 8.48 5.54 6.11
C THR A 54 7.83 4.89 7.32
N VAL A 55 7.73 3.57 7.33
CA VAL A 55 7.21 2.78 8.45
C VAL A 55 8.34 1.87 8.92
N ASN A 56 8.70 1.93 10.20
CA ASN A 56 9.82 1.15 10.78
C ASN A 56 11.16 1.27 10.02
N GLY A 57 11.41 2.40 9.33
CA GLY A 57 12.62 2.61 8.53
C GLY A 57 12.52 2.15 7.07
N GLU A 58 11.42 1.54 6.67
CA GLU A 58 11.16 1.13 5.28
C GLU A 58 10.22 2.13 4.60
N GLN A 59 10.62 2.62 3.42
CA GLN A 59 9.76 3.47 2.60
C GLN A 59 8.77 2.63 1.80
N MET A 60 7.49 2.90 2.00
CA MET A 60 6.42 2.27 1.25
C MET A 60 5.59 3.33 0.54
N THR A 61 5.30 3.08 -0.75
CA THR A 61 4.39 3.91 -1.54
C THR A 61 3.09 3.16 -1.74
N HIS A 62 1.99 3.73 -1.26
CA HIS A 62 0.68 3.10 -1.39
C HIS A 62 -0.38 4.08 -1.90
N PRO A 63 -1.36 3.58 -2.69
CA PRO A 63 -2.52 4.38 -3.07
C PRO A 63 -3.42 4.62 -1.87
N VAL A 64 -3.94 5.84 -1.77
CA VAL A 64 -4.88 6.27 -0.73
C VAL A 64 -6.28 6.24 -1.29
N LYS A 65 -7.17 5.49 -0.65
CA LYS A 65 -8.57 5.37 -1.06
C LYS A 65 -9.49 5.88 0.04
N GLY A 66 -10.56 6.54 -0.39
CA GLY A 66 -11.59 7.08 0.48
C GLY A 66 -11.51 8.60 0.60
N LYS A 67 -12.68 9.26 0.53
CA LYS A 67 -12.77 10.73 0.52
C LYS A 67 -12.13 11.36 1.76
N ALA A 68 -12.32 10.76 2.93
CA ALA A 68 -11.74 11.26 4.17
C ALA A 68 -10.21 11.14 4.17
N ALA A 69 -9.66 10.00 3.73
CA ALA A 69 -8.22 9.79 3.65
C ALA A 69 -7.56 10.73 2.64
N ILE A 70 -8.19 10.96 1.48
CA ILE A 70 -7.71 11.91 0.46
C ILE A 70 -7.77 13.36 0.99
N ALA A 71 -8.79 13.71 1.77
CA ALA A 71 -8.88 15.04 2.38
C ALA A 71 -7.76 15.29 3.42
N GLU A 72 -7.42 14.27 4.21
CA GLU A 72 -6.28 14.33 5.14
C GLU A 72 -4.95 14.34 4.38
N LEU A 73 -4.81 13.55 3.32
CA LEU A 73 -3.62 13.50 2.47
C LEU A 73 -3.20 14.90 1.97
N LYS A 74 -4.18 15.73 1.59
CA LYS A 74 -3.95 17.12 1.14
C LYS A 74 -3.46 18.07 2.22
N LYS A 75 -3.62 17.72 3.51
CA LYS A 75 -3.16 18.52 4.65
C LYS A 75 -1.79 18.09 5.14
N LEU A 76 -1.34 16.90 4.74
CA LEU A 76 -0.07 16.33 5.16
C LEU A 76 1.07 16.84 4.29
N LYS A 77 2.24 17.00 4.90
CA LYS A 77 3.49 17.34 4.24
C LYS A 77 4.56 16.32 4.59
N ALA A 78 5.65 16.32 3.81
CA ALA A 78 6.84 15.57 4.15
C ALA A 78 7.34 15.94 5.56
N GLY A 79 7.72 14.94 6.34
CA GLY A 79 8.15 15.06 7.74
C GLY A 79 7.04 14.87 8.79
N ASP A 80 5.77 14.85 8.39
CA ASP A 80 4.67 14.67 9.35
C ASP A 80 4.60 13.23 9.86
N LYS A 81 4.48 13.08 11.18
CA LYS A 81 4.21 11.79 11.82
C LYS A 81 2.73 11.47 11.70
N VAL A 82 2.41 10.35 11.07
CA VAL A 82 1.05 9.94 10.73
C VAL A 82 0.75 8.54 11.24
N SER A 83 -0.50 8.35 11.67
CA SER A 83 -1.08 7.03 11.88
C SER A 83 -1.91 6.68 10.65
N LEU A 84 -1.62 5.52 10.05
CA LEU A 84 -2.23 5.06 8.82
C LEU A 84 -2.81 3.66 8.98
N THR A 85 -3.93 3.42 8.28
CA THR A 85 -4.60 2.11 8.25
C THR A 85 -4.49 1.54 6.85
N VAL A 86 -3.58 0.59 6.68
CA VAL A 86 -3.37 -0.15 5.42
C VAL A 86 -4.33 -1.32 5.37
N MET A 87 -5.01 -1.48 4.24
CA MET A 87 -5.83 -2.65 3.97
C MET A 87 -4.94 -3.69 3.29
N ALA A 88 -4.62 -4.77 4.00
CA ALA A 88 -3.84 -5.87 3.46
C ALA A 88 -4.74 -7.04 3.06
N ASN A 89 -4.33 -7.81 2.05
CA ASN A 89 -5.04 -9.04 1.67
C ASN A 89 -4.70 -10.21 2.62
N ALA A 90 -5.26 -11.39 2.35
CA ALA A 90 -5.00 -12.58 3.18
C ALA A 90 -3.53 -13.06 3.14
N ALA A 91 -2.78 -12.70 2.09
CA ALA A 91 -1.36 -12.99 1.94
C ALA A 91 -0.47 -11.95 2.66
N GLY A 92 -1.04 -10.90 3.25
CA GLY A 92 -0.30 -9.82 3.89
C GLY A 92 0.17 -8.72 2.93
N GLU A 93 -0.22 -8.77 1.65
CA GLU A 93 0.14 -7.74 0.69
C GLU A 93 -0.68 -6.47 0.91
N HIS A 94 0.01 -5.33 1.01
CA HIS A 94 -0.59 -4.02 1.25
C HIS A 94 -1.30 -3.51 -0.02
N GLN A 95 -2.63 -3.44 0.01
CA GLN A 95 -3.43 -3.08 -1.17
C GLN A 95 -3.61 -1.56 -1.29
N TYR A 96 -3.98 -0.88 -0.20
CA TYR A 96 -4.19 0.57 -0.18
C TYR A 96 -4.30 1.11 1.26
N ILE A 97 -4.10 2.42 1.41
CA ILE A 97 -4.35 3.14 2.66
C ILE A 97 -5.83 3.56 2.69
N SER A 98 -6.56 3.12 3.72
CA SER A 98 -7.98 3.44 3.93
C SER A 98 -8.21 4.66 4.83
N ALA A 99 -7.26 4.94 5.71
CA ALA A 99 -7.26 6.09 6.58
C ALA A 99 -5.82 6.54 6.81
N ILE A 100 -5.59 7.85 6.75
CA ILE A 100 -4.33 8.48 7.12
C ILE A 100 -4.69 9.68 7.98
N ARG A 101 -4.05 9.82 9.13
CA ARG A 101 -4.29 10.91 10.07
C ARG A 101 -2.97 11.37 10.66
N PRO A 102 -2.82 12.66 10.98
CA PRO A 102 -1.73 13.12 11.83
C PRO A 102 -1.78 12.34 13.14
N SER A 103 -0.67 11.75 13.57
CA SER A 103 -0.58 11.22 14.93
C SER A 103 -0.65 12.40 15.89
N MET A 104 -1.36 12.26 17.02
CA MET A 104 -1.51 13.30 18.05
C MET A 104 -0.11 13.66 18.59
N GLY A 105 0.49 14.66 17.95
CA GLY A 105 1.93 14.97 18.01
C GLY A 105 2.41 15.78 16.80
N SER A 106 1.72 15.68 15.65
CA SER A 106 2.01 16.45 14.43
C SER A 106 1.22 17.77 14.32
N THR A 107 0.72 18.29 15.44
CA THR A 107 0.29 19.70 15.57
C THR A 107 1.32 20.47 16.41
N ALA A 108 2.58 20.52 15.97
CA ALA A 108 3.60 21.34 16.62
C ALA A 108 4.62 21.88 15.61
N THR A 109 4.11 22.52 14.56
CA THR A 109 4.68 23.78 14.07
C THR A 109 3.48 24.56 13.51
N ALA A 110 2.60 25.21 14.29
CA ALA A 110 2.94 26.18 15.31
C ALA A 110 4.23 26.90 14.93
N GLU A 111 4.16 27.62 13.81
CA GLU A 111 5.07 28.72 13.54
C GLU A 111 5.35 29.43 14.88
N LYS A 112 6.59 29.35 15.35
CA LYS A 112 7.09 30.34 16.30
C LYS A 112 7.12 31.68 15.57
N LYS A 113 5.96 32.31 15.36
CA LYS A 113 5.91 33.76 15.18
C LYS A 113 5.95 34.33 16.58
N PRO A 114 7.06 34.97 17.01
CA PRO A 114 7.04 35.66 18.30
C PRO A 114 5.87 36.64 18.24
N MET A 115 4.99 36.52 19.23
CA MET A 115 3.91 37.44 19.52
C MET A 115 4.46 38.85 19.45
N ALA A 116 4.23 39.53 18.32
CA ALA A 116 4.54 40.94 18.17
C ALA A 116 3.61 41.66 19.16
N LYS A 117 4.17 42.01 20.33
CA LYS A 117 3.52 42.86 21.31
C LYS A 117 3.20 44.18 20.63
N LYS A 118 1.92 44.36 20.27
CA LYS A 118 1.39 45.64 19.81
C LYS A 118 1.28 46.55 21.04
N LYS A 119 1.99 47.68 20.98
CA LYS A 119 2.02 48.75 21.98
C LYS A 119 0.63 49.35 22.18
N TYR A 120 0.30 49.70 23.42
CA TYR A 120 -0.42 50.92 23.78
C TYR A 120 0.32 51.56 24.96
#